data_AF-A0A7S0XFQ4-F1
#
_entry.id   AF-A0A7S0XFQ4-F1
#
_cell.length_a   1.000
_cell.length_b   1.000
_cell.length_c   1.000
_cell.angle_alpha   90.00
_cell.angle_beta   90.00
_cell.angle_gamma   90.00
#
_symmetry.space_group_name_H-M   'P 1'
#
loop_
_entity.id
_entity.type
_entity.pdbx_description
1 polymer ?
#
loop_
_entity_poly.entity_id
_entity_poly.type
_entity_poly.pdbx_seq_one_letter_code
_entity_poly.pdbx_strand_id
1 'polypeptide(L)'
;GGQTHIPYRDSKLTKLLMDSLGGSSLALMIACCSPSPAHVEETLSTLYYATRARNIVNTPSVQQDPREQLITSLRGEVEALRRENGHLRGQLQLGGGVTPSGSSCGGRTPLGNPLLLGRSGTPTSTDG
;
A
#
# COMPACT_ATOMS: atom_id res chain seq x y z
N GLY A 1 24.07 0.52 30.62
CA GLY A 1 23.98 -0.54 29.60
C GLY A 1 24.27 0.08 28.26
N GLY A 2 25.49 -0.10 27.75
CA GLY A 2 25.90 0.49 26.48
C GLY A 2 25.39 -0.36 25.33
N GLN A 3 24.59 0.22 24.45
CA GLN A 3 24.29 -0.43 23.17
C GLN A 3 25.59 -0.46 22.36
N THR A 4 25.97 -1.65 21.92
CA THR A 4 27.14 -1.87 21.06
C THR A 4 26.93 -1.09 19.76
N HIS A 5 27.67 0.00 19.58
CA HIS A 5 27.55 0.84 18.40
C HIS A 5 28.09 0.11 17.17
N ILE A 6 27.22 -0.15 16.19
CA ILE A 6 27.60 -0.76 14.91
C ILE A 6 27.96 0.37 13.93
N PRO A 7 29.18 0.40 13.38
CA PRO A 7 29.71 1.52 12.60
C PRO A 7 29.20 1.59 11.15
N TYR A 8 27.88 1.60 10.93
CA TYR A 8 27.33 1.74 9.58
C TYR A 8 27.66 3.09 8.91
N ARG A 9 28.00 4.10 9.72
CA ARG A 9 28.27 5.47 9.25
C ARG A 9 29.70 5.70 8.78
N ASP A 10 30.61 4.74 9.00
CA ASP A 10 32.02 4.88 8.65
C ASP A 10 32.24 4.87 7.13
N SER A 11 31.33 4.28 6.36
CA SER A 11 31.38 4.30 4.90
C SER A 11 30.01 4.58 4.28
N LYS A 12 30.01 5.18 3.07
CA LYS A 12 28.78 5.37 2.29
C LYS A 12 28.14 4.04 1.91
N LEU A 13 28.94 3.02 1.64
CA LEU A 13 28.46 1.68 1.28
C LEU A 13 27.68 1.05 2.43
N THR A 14 28.27 1.00 3.63
CA THR A 14 27.61 0.42 4.82
C THR A 14 26.40 1.22 5.28
N LYS A 15 26.35 2.51 4.95
CA LYS A 15 25.16 3.35 5.19
C LYS A 15 24.00 2.98 4.26
N LEU A 16 24.29 2.69 2.99
CA LEU A 16 23.28 2.24 2.03
C LEU A 16 22.83 0.80 2.34
N LEU A 17 23.75 -0.07 2.77
CA LEU A 17 23.47 -1.45 3.13
C LEU A 17 22.99 -1.64 4.58
N MET A 18 22.73 -0.55 5.32
CA MET A 18 22.32 -0.61 6.72
C MET A 18 21.07 -1.49 6.89
N ASP A 19 20.11 -1.35 5.97
CA ASP A 19 18.88 -2.13 6.01
C ASP A 19 19.09 -3.61 5.64
N SER A 20 20.13 -3.92 4.87
CA SER A 20 20.51 -5.28 4.49
C SER A 20 21.41 -5.98 5.52
N LEU A 21 22.01 -5.25 6.46
CA LEU A 21 22.94 -5.79 7.46
C LEU A 21 22.35 -5.68 8.87
N GLY A 22 21.21 -6.33 9.11
CA GLY A 22 20.49 -6.32 10.40
C GLY A 22 19.25 -5.44 10.43
N GLY A 23 18.73 -5.04 9.26
CA GLY A 23 17.50 -4.25 9.14
C GLY A 23 16.30 -5.06 8.64
N SER A 24 15.48 -4.40 7.84
CA SER A 24 14.17 -4.85 7.39
C SER A 24 14.14 -5.51 6.01
N SER A 25 15.31 -5.72 5.40
CA SER A 25 15.44 -6.34 4.08
C SER A 25 15.88 -7.81 4.15
N LEU A 26 15.52 -8.58 3.12
CA LEU A 26 16.17 -9.87 2.84
C LEU A 26 17.56 -9.61 2.25
N ALA A 27 18.58 -10.30 2.77
CA ALA A 27 19.95 -10.15 2.33
C ALA A 27 20.56 -11.50 1.94
N LEU A 28 21.28 -11.51 0.81
CA LEU A 28 22.03 -12.66 0.31
C LEU A 28 23.43 -12.20 -0.08
N MET A 29 24.44 -12.90 0.42
CA MET A 29 25.84 -12.67 0.09
C MET A 29 26.36 -13.81 -0.78
N ILE A 30 26.99 -13.47 -1.91
CA ILE A 30 27.69 -14.43 -2.78
C ILE A 30 29.19 -14.23 -2.57
N ALA A 31 29.87 -15.30 -2.13
CA ALA A 31 31.32 -15.32 -1.98
C ALA A 31 31.97 -15.92 -3.24
N CYS A 32 32.65 -15.09 -4.02
CA CYS A 32 33.38 -15.53 -5.20
C CYS A 32 34.83 -15.86 -4.82
N CYS A 33 35.25 -17.12 -5.00
CA CYS A 33 36.57 -17.60 -4.62
C CYS A 33 37.27 -18.30 -5.79
N SER A 34 38.60 -18.27 -5.80
CA SER A 34 39.42 -18.96 -6.81
C SER A 34 39.99 -20.26 -6.25
N PRO A 35 39.95 -21.38 -6.99
CA PRO A 35 40.48 -22.68 -6.53
C PRO A 35 42.02 -22.78 -6.62
N SER A 36 42.71 -21.74 -7.09
CA SER A 36 44.18 -21.77 -7.24
C SER A 36 44.90 -21.75 -5.89
N PRO A 37 45.97 -22.56 -5.70
CA PRO A 37 46.76 -22.56 -4.48
C PRO A 37 47.40 -21.20 -4.16
N ALA A 38 47.65 -20.37 -5.19
CA ALA A 38 48.20 -19.02 -5.03
C ALA A 38 47.23 -18.03 -4.35
N HIS A 39 45.93 -18.36 -4.29
CA HIS A 39 44.88 -17.49 -3.75
C HIS A 39 44.20 -18.08 -2.51
N VAL A 40 44.82 -19.08 -1.87
CA VAL A 40 44.24 -19.77 -0.70
C VAL A 40 44.07 -18.82 0.48
N GLU A 41 45.03 -17.94 0.75
CA GLU A 41 44.95 -16.99 1.86
C GLU A 41 43.78 -16.01 1.71
N GLU A 42 43.61 -15.43 0.53
CA GLU A 42 42.50 -14.53 0.20
C GLU A 42 41.15 -15.25 0.21
N THR A 43 41.13 -16.49 -0.28
CA THR A 43 39.93 -17.34 -0.26
C THR A 43 39.50 -17.64 1.19
N LEU A 44 40.44 -17.96 2.08
CA LEU A 44 40.15 -18.17 3.49
C LEU A 44 39.59 -16.89 4.14
N SER A 45 40.21 -15.74 3.88
CA SER A 45 39.72 -14.45 4.38
C SER A 45 38.30 -14.14 3.92
N THR A 46 37.99 -14.42 2.64
CA THR A 46 36.65 -14.26 2.07
C THR A 46 35.63 -15.20 2.72
N LEU A 47 35.99 -16.47 2.95
CA LEU A 47 35.12 -17.45 3.62
C LEU A 47 34.90 -17.12 5.09
N TYR A 48 35.91 -16.61 5.81
CA TYR A 48 35.75 -16.13 7.18
C TYR A 48 34.81 -14.94 7.25
N TYR A 49 34.89 -14.02 6.29
CA TYR A 49 33.93 -12.93 6.20
C TYR A 49 32.52 -13.44 5.89
N ALA A 50 32.36 -14.33 4.92
CA ALA A 50 31.07 -14.94 4.56
C ALA A 50 30.43 -15.69 5.75
N THR A 51 31.24 -16.38 6.55
CA THR A 51 30.77 -17.08 7.76
C THR A 51 30.26 -16.09 8.80
N ARG A 52 30.93 -14.96 8.99
CA ARG A 52 30.44 -13.89 9.88
C ARG A 52 29.17 -13.24 9.34
N ALA A 53 29.13 -12.95 8.04
CA ALA A 53 27.96 -12.35 7.39
C ALA A 53 26.71 -13.25 7.47
N ARG A 54 26.88 -14.57 7.43
CA ARG A 54 25.80 -15.54 7.63
C ARG A 54 25.11 -15.40 8.99
N ASN A 55 25.83 -14.99 10.03
CA ASN A 55 25.28 -14.89 11.39
C ASN A 55 24.50 -13.59 11.63
N ILE A 56 24.41 -12.72 10.63
CA ILE A 56 23.62 -11.49 10.70
C ILE A 56 22.14 -11.88 10.58
N VAL A 57 21.36 -11.49 11.58
CA VAL A 57 19.91 -11.74 11.61
C VAL A 57 19.19 -10.51 11.09
N ASN A 58 18.46 -10.66 9.99
CA ASN A 58 17.57 -9.63 9.47
C ASN A 58 16.11 -9.98 9.79
N THR A 59 15.29 -8.97 10.03
CA THR A 59 13.85 -9.10 10.24
C THR A 59 13.11 -8.54 9.03
N PRO A 60 12.97 -9.32 7.93
CA PRO A 60 12.38 -8.81 6.71
C PRO A 60 10.96 -8.31 6.96
N SER A 61 10.67 -7.06 6.59
CA SER A 61 9.34 -6.48 6.70
C SER A 61 8.85 -6.03 5.33
N VAL A 62 7.56 -6.22 5.06
CA VAL A 62 6.97 -5.75 3.81
C VAL A 62 6.88 -4.23 3.88
N GLN A 63 7.82 -3.54 3.22
CA GLN A 63 7.69 -2.10 3.01
C GLN A 63 6.53 -1.85 2.04
N GLN A 64 5.42 -1.34 2.58
CA GLN A 64 4.36 -0.73 1.79
C GLN A 64 4.47 0.78 1.91
N ASP A 65 4.17 1.49 0.84
CA ASP A 65 4.10 2.93 0.88
C ASP A 65 3.03 3.37 1.88
N PRO A 66 3.29 4.41 2.71
CA PRO A 66 2.33 4.84 3.73
C PRO A 66 1.00 5.28 3.12
N ARG A 67 1.02 5.79 1.88
CA ARG A 67 -0.18 6.10 1.12
C ARG A 67 -0.95 4.85 0.70
N GLU A 68 -0.26 3.80 0.26
CA GLU A 68 -0.89 2.54 -0.14
C GLU A 68 -1.47 1.79 1.07
N GLN A 69 -0.77 1.80 2.20
CA GLN A 69 -1.29 1.31 3.48
C GLN A 69 -2.58 2.02 3.86
N LEU A 70 -2.57 3.36 3.81
CA LEU A 70 -3.75 4.17 4.12
C LEU A 70 -4.90 3.89 3.15
N ILE A 71 -4.63 3.83 1.85
CA ILE A 71 -5.65 3.51 0.83
C ILE A 71 -6.25 2.13 1.10
N THR A 72 -5.42 1.14 1.46
CA THR A 72 -5.89 -0.22 1.76
C THR A 72 -6.76 -0.25 3.02
N SER A 73 -6.36 0.45 4.08
CA SER A 73 -7.16 0.58 5.31
C SER A 73 -8.51 1.25 5.03
N LEU A 74 -8.49 2.40 4.35
CA LEU A 74 -9.69 3.15 4.02
C LEU A 74 -10.64 2.36 3.11
N ARG A 75 -10.12 1.61 2.14
CA ARG A 75 -10.94 0.74 1.29
C ARG A 75 -11.61 -0.37 2.12
N GLY A 76 -10.89 -0.98 3.06
CA GLY A 76 -11.44 -1.98 3.98
C GLY A 76 -12.53 -1.40 4.88
N GLU A 77 -12.34 -0.20 5.43
CA GLU A 77 -13.35 0.50 6.22
C GLU A 77 -14.61 0.80 5.40
N VAL A 78 -14.46 1.29 4.17
CA VAL A 78 -15.59 1.55 3.27
C VAL A 78 -16.39 0.28 2.99
N GLU A 79 -15.72 -0.86 2.77
CA GLU A 79 -16.40 -2.14 2.56
C GLU A 79 -17.13 -2.62 3.80
N ALA A 80 -16.53 -2.50 4.99
CA ALA A 80 -17.17 -2.86 6.24
C ALA A 80 -18.44 -2.03 6.50
N LEU A 81 -18.34 -0.71 6.34
CA LEU A 81 -19.47 0.21 6.52
C LEU A 81 -20.58 -0.02 5.49
N ARG A 82 -20.23 -0.33 4.23
CA ARG A 82 -21.21 -0.68 3.19
C ARG A 82 -21.91 -1.99 3.50
N ARG A 83 -21.21 -2.99 4.04
CA ARG A 83 -21.79 -4.28 4.46
C ARG A 83 -22.80 -4.09 5.59
N GLU A 84 -22.44 -3.30 6.61
CA GLU A 84 -23.33 -2.99 7.73
C GLU A 84 -24.58 -2.23 7.29
N ASN A 85 -24.42 -1.20 6.45
CA ASN A 85 -25.55 -0.46 5.88
C ASN A 85 -26.49 -1.36 5.07
N GLY A 86 -25.96 -2.28 4.27
CA GLY A 86 -26.75 -3.25 3.53
C GLY A 86 -27.53 -4.19 4.45
N HIS A 87 -26.88 -4.67 5.51
CA HIS A 87 -27.49 -5.54 6.51
C HIS A 87 -28.64 -4.84 7.25
N LEU A 88 -28.41 -3.63 7.76
CA LEU A 88 -29.43 -2.84 8.46
C LEU A 88 -30.60 -2.45 7.54
N ARG A 89 -30.32 -2.06 6.29
CA ARG A 89 -31.38 -1.80 5.30
C ARG A 89 -32.22 -3.03 5.01
N GLY A 90 -31.60 -4.21 4.94
CA GLY A 90 -32.31 -5.49 4.79
C GLY A 90 -33.21 -5.82 6.00
N GLN A 91 -32.74 -5.56 7.23
CA GLN A 91 -33.55 -5.72 8.44
C GLN A 91 -34.74 -4.74 8.49
N LEU A 92 -34.53 -3.48 8.11
CA LEU A 92 -35.61 -2.49 8.03
C LEU A 92 -36.64 -2.84 6.94
N GLN A 93 -36.21 -3.47 5.85
CA GLN A 93 -37.11 -3.94 4.79
C GLN A 93 -37.97 -5.14 5.23
N LEU A 94 -37.50 -5.93 6.22
CA LEU A 94 -38.25 -7.05 6.82
C LEU A 94 -39.14 -6.64 8.01
N GLY A 95 -38.95 -5.45 8.58
CA GLY A 95 -39.78 -4.91 9.69
C GLY A 95 -40.85 -3.88 9.27
N GLY A 96 -40.86 -3.44 8.01
CA GLY A 96 -41.72 -2.36 7.50
C GLY A 96 -42.92 -2.82 6.69
N GLY A 97 -43.71 -3.78 7.20
CA GLY A 97 -45.01 -4.12 6.64
C GLY A 97 -46.10 -3.12 7.02
N VAL A 98 -46.04 -1.87 6.55
CA VAL A 98 -47.20 -0.96 6.46
C VAL A 98 -47.07 -0.13 5.20
N THR A 99 -47.72 -0.57 4.13
CA THR A 99 -48.23 0.32 3.09
C THR A 99 -49.61 0.80 3.55
N PRO A 100 -49.84 2.11 3.81
CA PRO A 100 -51.20 2.59 3.90
C PRO A 100 -51.76 2.65 2.49
N SER A 101 -52.67 1.72 2.20
CA SER A 101 -53.58 1.79 1.06
C SER A 101 -54.47 3.01 1.24
N GLY A 102 -54.08 4.13 0.62
CA GLY A 102 -54.88 5.35 0.51
C GLY A 102 -55.42 5.50 -0.91
N SER A 103 -56.61 4.95 -1.14
CA SER A 103 -57.41 5.20 -2.34
C SER A 103 -57.86 6.65 -2.37
N SER A 104 -57.42 7.44 -3.36
CA SER A 104 -58.20 8.58 -3.84
C SER A 104 -57.87 8.88 -5.30
N CYS A 105 -58.81 8.49 -6.15
CA CYS A 105 -59.06 9.00 -7.48
C CYS A 105 -59.18 10.54 -7.52
N GLY A 106 -58.59 11.18 -8.55
CA GLY A 106 -58.84 12.59 -8.86
C GLY A 106 -57.68 13.23 -9.64
N GLY A 107 -57.87 13.46 -10.94
CA GLY A 107 -56.82 13.92 -11.86
C GLY A 107 -56.51 15.42 -11.84
N ARG A 108 -55.41 15.79 -12.50
CA ARG A 108 -55.22 16.97 -13.39
C ARG A 108 -53.74 17.17 -13.75
N THR A 109 -53.43 16.95 -15.03
CA THR A 109 -52.43 17.58 -15.95
C THR A 109 -50.97 17.85 -15.53
N PRO A 110 -50.01 17.71 -16.48
CA PRO A 110 -48.59 17.99 -16.26
C PRO A 110 -48.27 19.47 -16.47
N LEU A 111 -47.52 20.08 -15.54
CA LEU A 111 -46.87 21.37 -15.77
C LEU A 111 -45.46 21.11 -16.30
N GLY A 112 -45.26 21.51 -17.56
CA GLY A 112 -43.96 21.47 -18.21
C GLY A 112 -42.96 22.41 -17.54
N ASN A 113 -41.69 22.07 -17.68
CA ASN A 113 -40.63 23.06 -17.70
C ASN A 113 -39.87 22.88 -19.02
N PRO A 114 -40.08 23.76 -20.01
CA PRO A 114 -39.38 23.69 -21.28
C PRO A 114 -38.23 24.69 -21.24
N LEU A 115 -37.02 24.29 -20.83
CA LEU A 115 -35.84 25.10 -21.07
C LEU A 115 -34.61 24.23 -21.44
N LEU A 116 -34.32 24.31 -22.73
CA LEU A 116 -32.99 24.29 -23.38
C LEU A 116 -32.18 23.00 -23.40
N LEU A 117 -32.53 22.20 -24.42
CA LEU A 117 -31.57 21.48 -25.25
C LEU A 117 -30.75 22.49 -26.09
N GLY A 118 -29.41 22.46 -26.00
CA GLY A 118 -28.57 23.30 -26.85
C GLY A 118 -27.06 23.13 -26.71
N ARG A 119 -26.52 22.09 -27.36
CA ARG A 119 -25.28 22.04 -28.17
C ARG A 119 -24.03 22.83 -27.75
N SER A 120 -22.98 22.04 -27.48
CA SER A 120 -21.63 22.11 -28.09
C SER A 120 -21.14 23.44 -28.71
N GLY A 121 -20.08 23.99 -28.13
CA GLY A 121 -19.23 25.03 -28.74
C GLY A 121 -17.87 25.10 -28.03
N THR A 122 -16.81 24.96 -28.82
CA THR A 122 -15.37 24.81 -28.52
C THR A 122 -14.67 26.11 -28.02
N PRO A 123 -13.41 26.04 -27.54
CA PRO A 123 -12.77 27.08 -26.74
C PRO A 123 -12.30 28.30 -27.55
N THR A 124 -12.31 29.45 -26.88
CA THR A 124 -11.74 30.72 -27.35
C THR A 124 -10.24 30.79 -27.05
N SER A 125 -9.44 30.98 -28.11
CA SER A 125 -8.05 31.47 -28.07
C SER A 125 -8.02 33.01 -27.99
N THR A 126 -6.81 33.58 -27.80
CA THR A 126 -6.39 35.02 -27.87
C THR A 126 -6.78 35.89 -26.65
N ASP A 127 -5.93 36.69 -26.00
CA ASP A 127 -4.56 37.21 -26.22
C ASP A 127 -3.96 37.66 -24.86
N GLY A 128 -2.61 37.72 -24.76
CA GLY A 128 -1.87 38.32 -23.64
C GLY A 128 -0.48 37.74 -23.44
#